data_AF-A0A7S1DW65-F1
#
_entry.id   AF-A0A7S1DW65-F1
#
_cell.length_a   1.000
_cell.length_b   1.000
_cell.length_c   1.000
_cell.angle_alpha   90.00
_cell.angle_beta   90.00
_cell.angle_gamma   90.00
#
_symmetry.space_group_name_H-M   'P 1'
#
loop_
_entity.id
_entity.type
_entity.pdbx_description
1 polymer ?
#
loop_
_entity_poly.entity_id
_entity_poly.type
_entity_poly.pdbx_seq_one_letter_code
_entity_poly.pdbx_strand_id
1 'polypeptide(L)'
;EPAKDFVPVAGFATFANALALSAGTPASSLPEYLAWVKKQGGQGNVGVPAPASVPEFLVKLISERHGLNLASVPYRGSAPMMVDMLGNQIAAGIGSVPDLIVNHQQKKLRIVAVMGSQRQAVLPDVPTFAELGLAGFEELPYYGVFAPAGTPPAVI
;
A
#
# COMPACT_ATOMS: atom_id res chain seq x y z
N GLU A 1 -18.63 11.68 -15.96
CA GLU A 1 -18.23 11.49 -14.54
C GLU A 1 -18.38 10.00 -14.25
N PRO A 2 -17.39 9.28 -13.73
CA PRO A 2 -17.46 7.81 -13.63
C PRO A 2 -18.75 7.27 -12.99
N ALA A 3 -19.27 7.94 -11.95
CA ALA A 3 -20.52 7.57 -11.30
C ALA A 3 -21.80 7.78 -12.14
N LYS A 4 -21.74 8.62 -13.19
CA LYS A 4 -22.81 8.83 -14.17
C LYS A 4 -22.59 8.00 -15.44
N ASP A 5 -21.34 7.64 -15.74
CA ASP A 5 -20.94 6.99 -16.98
C ASP A 5 -21.04 5.45 -16.89
N PHE A 6 -21.10 4.88 -15.67
CA PHE A 6 -21.13 3.44 -15.40
C PHE A 6 -22.16 3.04 -14.33
N VAL A 7 -22.63 1.79 -14.41
CA VAL A 7 -23.44 1.12 -13.40
C VAL A 7 -22.68 -0.09 -12.82
N PRO A 8 -22.73 -0.33 -11.50
CA PRO A 8 -22.03 -1.47 -10.89
C PRO A 8 -22.74 -2.79 -11.25
N VAL A 9 -21.96 -3.81 -11.59
CA VAL A 9 -22.46 -5.17 -11.84
C VAL A 9 -22.21 -6.05 -10.61
N ALA A 10 -20.94 -6.25 -10.27
CA ALA A 10 -20.56 -7.05 -9.10
C ALA A 10 -19.15 -6.69 -8.60
N GLY A 11 -18.97 -6.67 -7.28
CA GLY A 11 -17.65 -6.75 -6.65
C GLY A 11 -17.22 -8.20 -6.50
N PHE A 12 -15.97 -8.54 -6.81
CA PHE A 12 -15.51 -9.93 -6.79
C PHE A 12 -14.29 -10.20 -5.90
N ALA A 13 -13.59 -9.16 -5.46
CA ALA A 13 -12.47 -9.30 -4.54
C ALA A 13 -12.21 -8.00 -3.78
N THR A 14 -11.70 -8.14 -2.56
CA THR A 14 -11.06 -7.04 -1.81
C THR A 14 -9.58 -7.35 -1.65
N PHE A 15 -8.76 -6.33 -1.48
CA PHE A 15 -7.35 -6.51 -1.17
C PHE A 15 -6.88 -5.45 -0.18
N ALA A 16 -5.82 -5.76 0.56
CA ALA A 16 -5.16 -4.81 1.42
C ALA A 16 -3.88 -4.29 0.77
N ASN A 17 -3.62 -2.98 0.89
CA ASN A 17 -2.29 -2.42 0.69
C ASN A 17 -1.47 -2.54 1.97
N ALA A 18 -0.17 -2.68 1.81
CA ALA A 18 0.77 -2.79 2.91
C ALA A 18 2.03 -1.97 2.65
N LEU A 19 2.65 -1.47 3.72
CA LEU A 19 3.99 -0.91 3.69
C LEU A 19 5.00 -2.05 3.81
N ALA A 20 5.93 -2.09 2.86
CA ALA A 20 7.06 -2.99 2.86
C ALA A 20 8.39 -2.23 2.88
N LEU A 21 9.37 -2.80 3.58
CA LEU A 21 10.75 -2.35 3.63
C LEU A 21 11.62 -3.25 2.76
N SER A 22 12.52 -2.65 1.99
CA SER A 22 13.55 -3.39 1.25
C SER A 22 14.50 -4.08 2.22
N ALA A 23 15.11 -5.19 1.79
CA ALA A 23 15.92 -6.03 2.68
C ALA A 23 17.04 -5.25 3.41
N GLY A 24 17.72 -4.35 2.68
CA GLY A 24 18.84 -3.53 3.16
C GLY A 24 18.45 -2.33 4.01
N THR A 25 17.16 -2.01 4.14
CA THR A 25 16.70 -0.94 5.03
C THR A 25 16.90 -1.38 6.49
N PRO A 26 17.64 -0.62 7.33
CA PRO A 26 17.96 -1.01 8.70
C PRO A 26 16.80 -0.74 9.67
N ALA A 27 15.64 -1.35 9.36
CA ALA A 27 14.43 -1.36 10.14
C ALA A 27 13.64 -2.66 9.85
N SER A 28 12.94 -3.13 10.88
CA SER A 28 12.13 -4.35 10.84
C SER A 28 10.66 -4.12 11.16
N SER A 29 10.30 -2.89 11.56
CA SER A 29 8.94 -2.47 11.89
C SER A 29 8.67 -1.05 11.41
N LEU A 30 7.40 -0.62 11.34
CA LEU A 30 7.06 0.76 11.01
C LEU A 30 7.68 1.76 12.02
N PRO A 31 7.61 1.57 13.35
CA PRO A 31 8.26 2.48 14.30
C PRO A 31 9.77 2.60 14.08
N GLU A 32 10.47 1.50 13.79
CA GLU A 32 11.89 1.52 13.47
C GLU A 32 12.18 2.26 12.16
N TYR A 33 11.35 2.06 11.13
CA TYR A 33 11.49 2.77 9.86
C TYR A 33 11.31 4.28 10.05
N LEU A 34 10.30 4.71 10.80
CA LEU A 34 10.07 6.12 11.10
C LEU A 34 11.23 6.72 11.89
N ALA A 35 11.76 6.01 12.89
CA ALA A 35 12.92 6.44 13.65
C ALA A 35 14.18 6.53 12.78
N TRP A 36 14.38 5.58 11.86
CA TRP A 36 15.49 5.57 10.91
C TRP A 36 15.41 6.72 9.91
N VAL A 37 14.23 7.04 9.38
CA VAL A 37 14.02 8.22 8.52
C VAL A 37 14.28 9.51 9.28
N LYS A 38 13.82 9.63 10.53
CA LYS A 38 14.11 10.80 11.39
C LYS A 38 15.62 11.02 11.58
N LYS A 39 16.39 9.94 11.79
CA LYS A 39 17.86 10.01 11.91
C LYS A 39 18.54 10.49 10.62
N GLN A 40 17.91 10.32 9.47
CA GLN A 40 18.39 10.79 8.16
C GLN A 40 17.88 12.20 7.81
N GLY A 41 17.52 13.00 8.82
CA GLY A 41 17.02 14.36 8.60
C GLY A 41 15.53 14.41 8.25
N GLY A 42 14.79 13.32 8.47
CA GLY A 42 13.34 13.28 8.32
C GLY A 42 12.84 13.23 6.88
N GLN A 43 13.72 12.97 5.92
CA GLN A 43 13.40 12.91 4.49
C GLN A 43 13.52 11.47 3.98
N GLY A 44 12.63 11.06 3.07
CA GLY A 44 12.68 9.72 2.48
C GLY A 44 11.81 9.56 1.25
N ASN A 45 12.06 8.50 0.50
CA ASN A 45 11.30 8.14 -0.69
C ASN A 45 10.55 6.82 -0.44
N VAL A 46 9.30 6.75 -0.86
CA VAL A 46 8.45 5.56 -0.76
C VAL A 46 7.84 5.25 -2.12
N GLY A 47 8.10 4.05 -2.64
CA GLY A 47 7.57 3.61 -3.92
C GLY A 47 6.05 3.41 -3.87
N VAL A 48 5.35 3.81 -4.93
CA VAL A 48 3.91 3.57 -5.09
C VAL A 48 3.60 3.08 -6.51
N PRO A 49 2.65 2.16 -6.71
CA PRO A 49 2.42 1.54 -8.01
C PRO A 49 1.69 2.44 -9.01
N ALA A 50 1.07 3.54 -8.57
CA ALA A 50 0.40 4.50 -9.42
C ALA A 50 0.22 5.85 -8.71
N PRO A 51 0.26 6.99 -9.43
CA PRO A 51 -0.13 8.28 -8.88
C PRO A 51 -1.63 8.31 -8.54
N ALA A 52 -2.02 9.16 -7.59
CA ALA A 52 -3.38 9.34 -7.09
C ALA A 52 -4.05 8.03 -6.62
N SER A 53 -3.25 7.06 -6.18
CA SER A 53 -3.72 5.78 -5.65
C SER A 53 -3.70 5.76 -4.13
N VAL A 54 -4.41 4.81 -3.52
CA VAL A 54 -4.43 4.64 -2.06
C VAL A 54 -3.02 4.53 -1.44
N PRO A 55 -2.06 3.80 -2.05
CA PRO A 55 -0.65 3.86 -1.63
C PRO A 55 -0.04 5.26 -1.51
N GLU A 56 -0.31 6.17 -2.44
CA GLU A 56 0.21 7.55 -2.37
C GLU A 56 -0.40 8.32 -1.20
N PHE A 57 -1.70 8.14 -0.95
CA PHE A 57 -2.36 8.76 0.20
C PHE A 57 -1.85 8.21 1.54
N LEU A 58 -1.50 6.92 1.61
CA LEU A 58 -0.84 6.35 2.78
C LEU A 58 0.54 6.99 3.04
N VAL A 59 1.35 7.22 2.01
CA VAL A 59 2.64 7.93 2.16
C VAL A 59 2.40 9.32 2.76
N LYS A 60 1.44 10.07 2.20
CA LYS A 60 1.08 11.40 2.71
C LYS A 60 0.62 11.36 4.16
N LEU A 61 -0.29 10.45 4.53
CA LEU A 61 -0.75 10.33 5.92
C LEU A 61 0.40 10.03 6.87
N ILE A 62 1.27 9.07 6.53
CA ILE A 62 2.43 8.72 7.36
C ILE A 62 3.36 9.93 7.52
N SER A 63 3.59 10.67 6.42
CA SER A 63 4.39 11.89 6.42
C SER A 63 3.83 12.94 7.37
N GLU A 64 2.55 13.28 7.23
CA GLU A 64 1.86 14.30 8.02
C GLU A 64 1.79 13.91 9.51
N ARG A 65 1.42 12.67 9.82
CA ARG A 65 1.22 12.21 11.20
C ARG A 65 2.53 12.11 11.99
N HIS A 66 3.66 11.90 11.32
CA HIS A 66 4.96 11.77 11.97
C HIS A 66 5.89 12.97 11.79
N GLY A 67 5.43 14.04 11.12
CA GLY A 67 6.24 15.23 10.86
C GLY A 67 7.46 14.92 10.00
N LEU A 68 7.31 14.02 9.04
CA LEU A 68 8.35 13.63 8.09
C LEU A 68 8.09 14.31 6.73
N ASN A 69 9.11 14.30 5.89
CA ASN A 69 9.02 14.68 4.48
C ASN A 69 9.25 13.44 3.61
N LEU A 70 8.21 12.61 3.49
CA LEU A 70 8.21 11.41 2.65
C LEU A 70 7.64 11.76 1.27
N ALA A 71 8.43 11.54 0.22
CA ALA A 71 7.98 11.68 -1.16
C ALA A 71 7.47 10.34 -1.69
N SER A 72 6.30 10.35 -2.32
CA SER A 72 5.82 9.23 -3.15
C SER A 72 6.64 9.19 -4.45
N VAL A 73 7.20 8.02 -4.75
CA VAL A 73 7.89 7.75 -6.02
C VAL A 73 6.98 6.86 -6.88
N PRO A 74 6.29 7.40 -7.89
CA PRO A 74 5.33 6.63 -8.67
C PRO A 74 6.04 5.71 -9.68
N TYR A 75 5.53 4.49 -9.77
CA TYR A 75 5.91 3.48 -10.75
C TYR A 75 4.76 3.21 -11.72
N ARG A 76 5.03 2.44 -12.78
CA ARG A 76 4.02 1.94 -13.72
C ARG A 76 3.53 0.55 -13.28
N GLY A 77 2.96 0.48 -12.09
CA GLY A 77 2.52 -0.76 -11.43
C GLY A 77 3.53 -1.32 -10.42
N SER A 78 3.11 -2.37 -9.70
CA SER A 78 3.90 -2.96 -8.61
C SER A 78 5.17 -3.68 -9.08
N ALA A 79 5.18 -4.23 -10.31
CA ALA A 79 6.33 -5.00 -10.82
C ALA A 79 7.64 -4.18 -10.89
N PRO A 80 7.69 -3.00 -11.57
CA PRO A 80 8.90 -2.18 -11.59
C PRO A 80 9.27 -1.63 -10.21
N MET A 81 8.30 -1.29 -9.36
CA MET A 81 8.57 -0.91 -7.96
C MET A 81 9.29 -2.04 -7.21
N MET A 82 8.84 -3.28 -7.43
CA MET A 82 9.42 -4.46 -6.79
C MET A 82 10.85 -4.75 -7.22
N VAL A 83 11.18 -4.52 -8.50
CA VAL A 83 12.56 -4.62 -8.98
C VAL A 83 13.48 -3.67 -8.21
N ASP A 84 13.07 -2.42 -8.04
CA ASP A 84 13.86 -1.42 -7.30
C ASP A 84 13.97 -1.74 -5.81
N MET A 85 12.90 -2.25 -5.20
CA MET A 85 12.94 -2.68 -3.79
C MET A 85 13.90 -3.86 -3.60
N LEU A 86 13.83 -4.88 -4.47
CA LEU A 86 14.72 -6.04 -4.42
C LEU A 86 16.18 -5.66 -4.69
N GLY A 87 16.40 -4.65 -5.54
CA GLY A 87 17.72 -4.05 -5.80
C GLY A 87 18.19 -3.06 -4.74
N ASN A 88 17.42 -2.83 -3.66
CA ASN A 88 17.66 -1.81 -2.64
C ASN A 88 17.86 -0.38 -3.19
N GLN A 89 17.27 -0.07 -4.34
CA GLN A 89 17.29 1.27 -4.93
C GLN A 89 16.31 2.21 -4.23
N ILE A 90 15.26 1.65 -3.63
CA ILE A 90 14.30 2.37 -2.80
C ILE A 90 14.14 1.64 -1.46
N ALA A 91 14.06 2.39 -0.35
CA ALA A 91 14.07 1.80 0.99
C ALA A 91 12.72 1.23 1.43
N ALA A 92 11.63 1.77 0.91
CA ALA A 92 10.28 1.32 1.24
C ALA A 92 9.35 1.48 0.04
N GLY A 93 8.27 0.72 0.04
CA GLY A 93 7.19 0.84 -0.92
C GLY A 93 5.84 0.46 -0.32
N ILE A 94 4.77 1.03 -0.84
CA ILE A 94 3.40 0.67 -0.49
C ILE A 94 2.73 0.05 -1.71
N GLY A 95 2.25 -1.18 -1.58
CA GLY A 95 1.61 -1.93 -2.65
C GLY A 95 0.61 -2.94 -2.12
N SER A 96 -0.04 -3.68 -3.02
CA SER A 96 -1.01 -4.70 -2.60
C SER A 96 -0.31 -5.87 -1.91
N VAL A 97 -0.94 -6.46 -0.89
CA VAL A 97 -0.42 -7.67 -0.22
C VAL A 97 -0.13 -8.81 -1.22
N PRO A 98 -1.01 -9.11 -2.21
CA PRO A 98 -0.71 -10.12 -3.23
C PRO A 98 0.59 -9.87 -4.00
N ASP A 99 0.95 -8.62 -4.29
CA ASP A 99 2.21 -8.30 -4.99
C ASP A 99 3.45 -8.52 -4.10
N LEU A 100 3.29 -8.33 -2.79
CA LEU A 100 4.39 -8.28 -1.83
C LEU A 100 4.65 -9.63 -1.13
N ILE A 101 3.61 -10.44 -0.95
CA ILE A 101 3.60 -11.57 -0.01
C ILE A 101 4.66 -12.63 -0.31
N VAL A 102 4.90 -12.96 -1.58
CA VAL A 102 5.89 -13.99 -1.95
C VAL A 102 7.30 -13.54 -1.58
N ASN A 103 7.65 -12.29 -1.87
CA ASN A 103 8.96 -11.74 -1.51
C ASN A 103 9.12 -11.55 0.00
N HIS A 104 8.02 -11.24 0.70
CA HIS A 104 7.99 -11.20 2.16
C HIS A 104 8.30 -12.57 2.79
N GLN A 105 7.61 -13.62 2.35
CA GLN A 105 7.81 -14.99 2.82
C GLN A 105 9.23 -15.50 2.50
N GLN A 106 9.80 -15.10 1.36
CA GLN A 106 11.18 -15.39 1.00
C GLN A 106 12.22 -14.49 1.70
N LYS A 107 11.79 -13.60 2.60
CA LYS A 107 12.63 -12.65 3.34
C LYS A 107 13.44 -11.70 2.45
N LYS A 108 13.00 -11.49 1.21
CA LYS A 108 13.60 -10.55 0.26
C LYS A 108 13.11 -9.12 0.47
N LEU A 109 11.98 -8.97 1.13
CA LEU A 109 11.48 -7.72 1.69
C LEU A 109 10.74 -8.02 3.00
N ARG A 110 10.35 -6.98 3.74
CA ARG A 110 9.62 -7.10 5.00
C ARG A 110 8.35 -6.26 4.96
N ILE A 111 7.17 -6.87 4.98
CA ILE A 111 5.92 -6.15 5.20
C ILE A 111 5.84 -5.80 6.69
N VAL A 112 5.59 -4.53 7.01
CA VAL A 112 5.67 -4.00 8.39
C VAL A 112 4.41 -3.32 8.90
N ALA A 113 3.45 -3.04 8.02
CA ALA A 113 2.13 -2.56 8.38
C ALA A 113 1.16 -2.84 7.21
N VAL A 114 -0.09 -3.16 7.53
CA VAL A 114 -1.12 -3.45 6.54
C VAL A 114 -2.38 -2.61 6.77
N MET A 115 -3.12 -2.31 5.72
CA MET A 115 -4.43 -1.69 5.87
C MET A 115 -5.51 -2.69 6.30
N GLY A 116 -6.66 -2.16 6.69
CA GLY A 116 -7.81 -2.95 7.14
C GLY A 116 -8.10 -2.78 8.62
N SER A 117 -9.34 -3.07 8.99
CA SER A 117 -9.79 -3.08 10.39
C SER A 117 -9.20 -4.24 11.21
N GLN A 118 -8.71 -5.27 10.54
CA GLN A 118 -8.08 -6.45 11.14
C GLN A 118 -6.83 -6.84 10.35
N ARG A 119 -5.91 -7.55 11.01
CA ARG A 119 -4.73 -8.11 10.36
C ARG A 119 -5.15 -9.10 9.26
N GLN A 120 -4.36 -9.16 8.21
CA GLN A 120 -4.62 -10.11 7.13
C GLN A 120 -4.31 -11.53 7.61
N ALA A 121 -5.18 -12.50 7.32
CA ALA A 121 -4.98 -13.89 7.73
C ALA A 121 -3.66 -14.49 7.21
N VAL A 122 -3.18 -14.02 6.06
CA VAL A 122 -1.90 -14.42 5.46
C VAL A 122 -0.68 -13.72 6.09
N LEU A 123 -0.90 -12.73 6.96
CA LEU A 123 0.10 -11.93 7.66
C LEU A 123 -0.32 -11.70 9.14
N PRO A 124 -0.52 -12.77 9.94
CA PRO A 124 -1.09 -12.64 11.28
C PRO A 124 -0.18 -11.83 12.24
N ASP A 125 1.13 -11.81 11.97
CA ASP A 125 2.11 -11.11 12.80
C ASP A 125 2.32 -9.65 12.38
N VAL A 126 1.77 -9.24 11.23
CA VAL A 126 1.90 -7.85 10.73
C VAL A 126 0.75 -7.02 11.28
N PRO A 127 1.02 -5.96 12.06
CA PRO A 127 -0.02 -5.10 12.59
C PRO A 127 -0.71 -4.29 11.49
N THR A 128 -1.95 -3.88 11.76
CA THR A 128 -2.63 -2.89 10.93
C THR A 128 -2.05 -1.50 11.16
N PHE A 129 -2.24 -0.59 10.20
CA PHE A 129 -1.97 0.84 10.40
C PHE A 129 -2.75 1.39 11.60
N ALA A 130 -4.01 0.97 11.80
CA ALA A 130 -4.83 1.40 12.91
C ALA A 130 -4.27 0.96 14.28
N GLU A 131 -3.77 -0.28 14.41
CA GLU A 131 -3.07 -0.76 15.62
C GLU A 131 -1.82 0.09 15.95
N LEU A 132 -1.22 0.71 14.92
CA LEU A 132 -0.06 1.58 15.04
C LEU A 132 -0.42 3.07 15.19
N GLY A 133 -1.70 3.41 15.39
CA GLY A 133 -2.18 4.78 15.57
C GLY A 133 -2.40 5.58 14.27
N LEU A 134 -2.37 4.90 13.13
CA LEU A 134 -2.62 5.47 11.79
C LEU A 134 -4.01 5.07 11.29
N ALA A 135 -5.05 5.65 11.88
CA ALA A 135 -6.45 5.45 11.46
C ALA A 135 -6.78 6.16 10.13
N GLY A 136 -7.86 5.73 9.46
CA GLY A 136 -8.37 6.31 8.20
C GLY A 136 -8.14 5.46 6.95
N PHE A 137 -7.68 4.21 7.12
CA PHE A 137 -7.41 3.24 6.05
C PHE A 137 -7.91 1.83 6.42
N GLU A 138 -9.01 1.77 7.17
CA GLU A 138 -9.65 0.53 7.59
C GLU A 138 -10.51 -0.08 6.47
N GLU A 139 -10.99 0.76 5.54
CA GLU A 139 -11.73 0.31 4.36
C GLU A 139 -10.79 -0.28 3.31
N LEU A 140 -11.06 -1.52 2.91
CA LEU A 140 -10.29 -2.23 1.91
C LEU A 140 -10.73 -1.82 0.50
N PRO A 141 -9.79 -1.53 -0.41
CA PRO A 141 -10.04 -1.51 -1.84
C PRO A 141 -10.74 -2.78 -2.33
N TYR A 142 -11.54 -2.63 -3.38
CA TYR A 142 -12.20 -3.74 -4.06
C TYR A 142 -11.94 -3.71 -5.56
N TYR A 143 -12.00 -4.88 -6.17
CA TYR A 143 -12.14 -5.07 -7.60
C TYR A 143 -13.60 -5.34 -7.94
N GLY A 144 -14.11 -4.69 -8.98
CA GLY A 144 -15.48 -4.83 -9.43
C GLY A 144 -15.59 -4.76 -10.94
N VAL A 145 -16.69 -5.32 -11.44
CA VAL A 145 -17.13 -5.21 -12.82
C VAL A 145 -18.17 -4.12 -12.91
N PHE A 146 -18.03 -3.26 -13.91
CA PHE A 146 -18.92 -2.15 -14.19
C PHE A 146 -19.36 -2.22 -15.65
N ALA A 147 -20.63 -1.88 -15.90
CA ALA A 147 -21.19 -1.79 -17.24
C ALA A 147 -21.44 -0.31 -17.61
N PRO A 148 -21.47 0.06 -18.90
CA PRO A 148 -21.83 1.41 -19.32
C PRO A 148 -23.21 1.85 -18.79
N ALA A 149 -23.37 3.14 -18.51
CA ALA A 149 -24.69 3.67 -18.19
C ALA A 149 -25.70 3.37 -19.30
N GLY A 150 -26.89 2.89 -18.91
CA GLY A 150 -27.93 2.47 -19.85
C GLY A 150 -27.87 0.99 -20.27
N THR A 151 -26.91 0.19 -19.78
CA THR A 151 -26.99 -1.27 -19.91
C THR A 151 -28.33 -1.78 -19.35
N PRO A 152 -29.10 -2.59 -20.10
CA PRO A 152 -30.39 -3.09 -19.63
C PRO A 152 -30.26 -3.88 -18.34
N PRO A 153 -31.18 -3.73 -17.36
CA PRO A 153 -31.11 -4.46 -16.09
C PRO A 153 -31.06 -5.98 -16.22
N ALA A 154 -31.57 -6.55 -17.32
CA ALA A 154 -31.51 -8.00 -17.56
C ALA A 154 -30.09 -8.51 -17.94
N VAL A 155 -29.16 -7.60 -18.26
CA VAL A 155 -27.76 -7.91 -18.62
C VAL A 155 -26.79 -7.66 -17.45
N ILE A 156 -27.24 -6.94 -16.41
CA ILE A 156 -26.51 -6.64 -15.16
C ILE A 156 -26.79 -7.77 -14.17
#